data_AF-A0A4X1W788-F1
#
_entry.id   AF-A0A4X1W788-F1
#
_cell.length_a   1.000
_cell.length_b   1.000
_cell.length_c   1.000
_cell.angle_alpha   90.00
_cell.angle_beta   90.00
_cell.angle_gamma   90.00
#
_symmetry.space_group_name_H-M   'P 1'
#
loop_
_entity.id
_entity.type
_entity.pdbx_description
1 polymer ?
#
loop_
_entity_poly.entity_id
_entity_poly.type
_entity_poly.pdbx_seq_one_letter_code
_entity_poly.pdbx_strand_id
1 'polypeptide(L)'
;MAAASTLVVLATRLLRPAQSCSFRHRPFHLSAVRSEAVVISGKKLAEQIKQEVRQEVEEWVASGNKRPHLSVVLVGENPASHSYVLNKTRTAADVEHIDERRICNAVSPDKDVDGFHVINVGRMCLDQNSMLPATPWGVWEIIKRTGIPTLGKNVVVAGRSKNVGMPIAMLLHTDGAHERPGGDATVTISHRYTPREQLKKHTALADIVISAAGVKKKASYITPVPGGVGPMTVAMLMKNTIIAAKKVLKLHEREALKSKELGVASN
;
A
#
# COMPACT_ATOMS: atom_id res chain seq x y z
N MET A 1 58.66 -6.64 9.75
CA MET A 1 58.44 -7.65 10.82
C MET A 1 58.07 -6.85 12.07
N ALA A 2 56.80 -6.79 12.47
CA ALA A 2 56.13 -7.74 13.40
C ALA A 2 56.74 -7.66 14.83
N ALA A 3 56.02 -7.55 15.96
CA ALA A 3 54.61 -7.23 16.30
C ALA A 3 54.59 -6.80 17.81
N ALA A 4 53.52 -6.52 18.57
CA ALA A 4 52.05 -6.57 18.42
C ALA A 4 51.36 -5.63 19.45
N SER A 5 50.02 -5.66 19.53
CA SER A 5 49.16 -5.34 20.70
C SER A 5 49.25 -3.97 21.40
N THR A 6 48.22 -3.14 21.17
CA THR A 6 47.70 -2.22 22.20
C THR A 6 46.17 -2.26 22.21
N LEU A 7 45.61 -3.06 23.11
CA LEU A 7 44.17 -3.15 23.35
C LEU A 7 43.75 -2.16 24.45
N VAL A 8 42.50 -1.69 24.42
CA VAL A 8 41.81 -0.93 25.50
C VAL A 8 42.28 0.51 25.73
N VAL A 9 41.62 1.47 25.05
CA VAL A 9 41.56 2.88 25.48
C VAL A 9 40.13 3.41 25.29
N LEU A 10 39.28 3.33 26.33
CA LEU A 10 38.25 4.32 26.74
C LEU A 10 37.33 3.73 27.83
N ALA A 11 37.75 3.80 29.10
CA ALA A 11 36.87 3.44 30.24
C ALA A 11 37.31 4.14 31.55
N THR A 12 37.32 5.48 31.58
CA THR A 12 37.45 6.26 32.84
C THR A 12 37.16 7.75 32.63
N ARG A 13 35.87 8.13 32.48
CA ARG A 13 35.43 9.52 32.75
C ARG A 13 34.03 9.53 33.38
N LEU A 14 33.91 10.32 34.46
CA LEU A 14 32.68 10.77 35.12
C LEU A 14 31.96 9.79 36.07
N LEU A 15 32.60 9.48 37.19
CA LEU A 15 31.90 9.38 38.47
C LEU A 15 31.68 10.80 39.03
N ARG A 16 30.42 11.21 39.23
CA ARG A 16 30.03 12.37 40.05
C ARG A 16 29.04 11.89 41.13
N PRO A 17 29.06 12.45 42.35
CA PRO A 17 28.18 12.01 43.43
C PRO A 17 26.72 12.34 43.12
N ALA A 18 25.81 11.45 43.54
CA ALA A 18 24.39 11.58 43.30
C ALA A 18 23.78 12.72 44.14
N GLN A 19 23.21 13.72 43.46
CA GLN A 19 22.24 14.63 44.08
C GLN A 19 20.85 14.00 44.01
N SER A 20 20.07 14.14 45.09
CA SER A 20 18.74 13.54 45.25
C SER A 20 17.73 14.15 44.27
N CYS A 21 17.57 13.52 43.11
CA CYS A 21 16.51 13.87 42.16
C CYS A 21 15.17 13.34 42.68
N SER A 22 14.28 14.23 43.13
CA SER A 22 12.93 13.85 43.52
C SER A 22 12.18 13.31 42.30
N PHE A 23 11.79 12.03 42.33
CA PHE A 23 10.98 11.42 41.27
C PHE A 23 9.58 12.06 41.24
N ARG A 24 9.43 13.14 40.46
CA ARG A 24 8.10 13.65 40.10
C ARG A 24 7.46 12.63 39.18
N HIS A 25 6.57 11.80 39.73
CA HIS A 25 5.65 10.99 38.94
C HIS A 25 4.90 11.91 37.97
N ARG A 26 5.31 11.90 36.69
CA ARG A 26 4.42 12.31 35.62
C ARG A 26 3.33 11.23 35.58
N PRO A 27 2.03 11.58 35.70
CA PRO A 27 0.99 10.59 35.51
C PRO A 27 1.14 10.04 34.09
N PHE A 28 1.25 8.71 33.98
CA PHE A 28 1.15 8.06 32.67
C PHE A 28 -0.19 8.48 32.08
N HIS A 29 -0.16 9.05 30.86
CA HIS A 29 -1.37 9.38 30.15
C HIS A 29 -2.02 8.07 29.68
N LEU A 30 -2.75 7.42 30.59
CA LEU A 30 -3.65 6.32 30.29
C LEU A 30 -4.67 6.84 29.27
N SER A 31 -4.43 6.57 28.00
CA SER A 31 -5.46 6.71 26.97
C SER A 31 -6.61 5.81 27.40
N ALA A 32 -7.80 6.39 27.55
CA ALA A 32 -8.95 5.66 28.05
C ALA A 32 -9.16 4.40 27.20
N VAL A 33 -9.16 3.23 27.86
CA VAL A 33 -9.38 1.94 27.20
C VAL A 33 -10.80 1.95 26.64
N ARG A 34 -10.92 2.23 25.33
CA ARG A 34 -12.20 2.16 24.64
C ARG A 34 -12.67 0.71 24.62
N SER A 35 -13.83 0.46 25.24
CA SER A 35 -14.48 -0.85 25.31
C SER A 35 -14.95 -1.37 23.95
N GLU A 36 -15.12 -0.49 22.97
CA GLU A 36 -15.62 -0.82 21.63
C GLU A 36 -14.67 -0.39 20.51
N ALA A 37 -14.66 -1.19 19.45
CA ALA A 37 -13.87 -0.95 18.26
C ALA A 37 -14.40 0.24 17.45
N VAL A 38 -13.54 1.19 17.07
CA VAL A 38 -13.94 2.25 16.14
C VAL A 38 -14.13 1.64 14.75
N VAL A 39 -15.36 1.70 14.24
CA VAL A 39 -15.69 1.18 12.90
C VAL A 39 -15.25 2.18 11.84
N ILE A 40 -14.22 1.83 11.07
CA ILE A 40 -13.71 2.69 9.99
C ILE A 40 -14.60 2.54 8.76
N SER A 41 -15.35 3.60 8.43
CA SER A 41 -16.20 3.62 7.24
C SER A 41 -15.39 3.90 5.98
N GLY A 42 -14.88 2.84 5.35
CA GLY A 42 -14.21 2.93 4.05
C GLY A 42 -15.11 3.51 2.95
N LYS A 43 -16.44 3.36 3.04
CA LYS A 43 -17.40 4.07 2.18
C LYS A 43 -17.27 5.61 2.28
N LYS A 44 -17.11 6.18 3.48
CA LYS A 44 -16.94 7.63 3.66
C LYS A 44 -15.59 8.11 3.11
N LEU A 45 -14.51 7.39 3.40
CA LEU A 45 -13.17 7.71 2.89
C LEU A 45 -13.11 7.59 1.35
N ALA A 46 -13.75 6.58 0.77
CA ALA A 46 -13.86 6.41 -0.68
C ALA A 46 -14.67 7.55 -1.33
N GLU A 47 -15.68 8.10 -0.66
CA GLU A 47 -16.42 9.27 -1.17
C GLU A 47 -15.54 10.52 -1.23
N GLN A 48 -14.76 10.78 -0.17
CA GLN A 48 -13.78 11.89 -0.15
C GLN A 48 -12.77 11.76 -1.30
N ILE A 49 -12.18 10.56 -1.48
CA ILE A 49 -11.22 10.31 -2.57
C ILE A 49 -11.89 10.47 -3.95
N LYS A 50 -13.15 10.06 -4.11
CA LYS A 50 -13.89 10.27 -5.37
C LYS A 50 -14.18 11.75 -5.64
N GLN A 51 -14.42 12.55 -4.60
CA GLN A 51 -14.57 14.01 -4.73
C GLN A 51 -13.24 14.66 -5.12
N GLU A 52 -12.13 14.30 -4.47
CA GLU A 52 -10.77 14.74 -4.83
C GLU A 52 -10.42 14.39 -6.29
N VAL A 53 -10.68 13.15 -6.71
CA VAL A 53 -10.45 12.71 -8.11
C VAL A 53 -11.35 13.45 -9.08
N ARG A 54 -12.62 13.71 -8.72
CA ARG A 54 -13.55 14.45 -9.57
C ARG A 54 -13.05 15.87 -9.83
N GLN A 55 -12.67 16.59 -8.78
CA GLN A 55 -12.09 17.93 -8.90
C GLN A 55 -10.82 17.90 -9.76
N GLU A 56 -9.91 16.95 -9.51
CA GLU A 56 -8.68 16.78 -10.27
C GLU A 56 -8.92 16.49 -11.77
N VAL A 57 -10.01 15.79 -12.11
CA VAL A 57 -10.45 15.54 -13.50
C VAL A 57 -11.10 16.78 -14.11
N GLU A 58 -11.86 17.56 -13.34
CA GLU A 58 -12.49 18.80 -13.81
C GLU A 58 -11.41 19.87 -14.12
N GLU A 59 -10.41 20.06 -13.25
CA GLU A 59 -9.23 20.91 -13.47
C GLU A 59 -8.39 20.45 -14.67
N TRP A 60 -8.20 19.13 -14.83
CA TRP A 60 -7.49 18.54 -15.97
C TRP A 60 -8.19 18.81 -17.31
N VAL A 61 -9.52 18.69 -17.36
CA VAL A 61 -10.29 18.97 -18.58
C VAL A 61 -10.39 20.48 -18.83
N ALA A 62 -10.49 21.30 -17.79
CA ALA A 62 -10.50 22.77 -17.91
C ALA A 62 -9.19 23.34 -18.47
N SER A 63 -8.06 22.66 -18.24
CA SER A 63 -6.76 22.97 -18.86
C SER A 63 -6.61 22.47 -20.31
N GLY A 64 -7.71 22.10 -20.97
CA GLY A 64 -7.76 21.70 -22.38
C GLY A 64 -7.38 20.24 -22.66
N ASN A 65 -7.07 19.46 -21.62
CA ASN A 65 -6.63 18.08 -21.80
C ASN A 65 -7.81 17.13 -22.04
N LYS A 66 -7.56 16.05 -22.80
CA LYS A 66 -8.55 15.00 -23.03
C LYS A 66 -8.95 14.35 -21.69
N ARG A 67 -10.26 14.24 -21.46
CA ARG A 67 -10.84 13.56 -20.28
C ARG A 67 -10.27 12.13 -20.17
N PRO A 68 -9.84 11.67 -18.97
CA PRO A 68 -9.38 10.29 -18.77
C PRO A 68 -10.44 9.28 -19.18
N HIS A 69 -9.99 8.17 -19.77
CA HIS A 69 -10.84 7.07 -20.21
C HIS A 69 -10.30 5.76 -19.64
N LEU A 70 -11.19 4.96 -19.06
CA LEU A 70 -10.87 3.63 -18.52
C LEU A 70 -11.62 2.59 -19.36
N SER A 71 -10.86 1.70 -20.00
CA SER A 71 -11.41 0.54 -20.70
C SER A 71 -11.30 -0.69 -19.79
N VAL A 72 -12.38 -1.46 -19.65
CA VAL A 72 -12.42 -2.69 -18.84
C VAL A 72 -12.77 -3.85 -19.77
N VAL A 73 -11.94 -4.89 -19.76
CA VAL A 73 -12.20 -6.14 -20.49
C VAL A 73 -12.68 -7.17 -19.48
N LEU A 74 -13.87 -7.74 -19.71
CA LEU A 74 -14.45 -8.83 -18.91
C LEU A 74 -14.45 -10.10 -19.75
N VAL A 75 -14.11 -11.23 -19.13
CA VAL A 75 -14.12 -12.56 -19.76
C VAL A 75 -14.93 -13.50 -18.88
N GLY A 76 -15.88 -14.22 -19.49
CA GLY A 76 -16.83 -15.09 -18.80
C GLY A 76 -17.98 -14.34 -18.10
N GLU A 77 -18.98 -15.10 -17.66
CA GLU A 77 -20.25 -14.57 -17.13
C GLU A 77 -20.41 -14.78 -15.60
N ASN A 78 -19.34 -15.15 -14.89
CA ASN A 78 -19.42 -15.46 -13.46
C ASN A 78 -20.05 -14.27 -12.69
N PRO A 79 -21.22 -14.42 -12.04
CA PRO A 79 -21.91 -13.32 -11.36
C PRO A 79 -21.07 -12.67 -10.26
N ALA A 80 -20.13 -13.42 -9.70
CA ALA A 80 -19.22 -12.97 -8.66
C ALA A 80 -18.06 -12.12 -9.22
N SER A 81 -17.83 -12.08 -10.54
CA SER A 81 -16.93 -11.15 -11.23
C SER A 81 -17.48 -9.72 -11.26
N HIS A 82 -18.80 -9.53 -11.21
CA HIS A 82 -19.41 -8.21 -10.98
C HIS A 82 -19.08 -7.65 -9.57
N SER A 83 -18.71 -8.53 -8.62
CA SER A 83 -18.25 -8.20 -7.27
C SER A 83 -16.71 -8.11 -7.21
N TYR A 84 -16.20 -6.99 -7.74
CA TYR A 84 -14.81 -6.67 -8.14
C TYR A 84 -13.59 -7.16 -7.32
N VAL A 85 -13.74 -7.52 -6.03
CA VAL A 85 -12.60 -7.62 -5.09
C VAL A 85 -12.24 -9.05 -4.65
N LEU A 86 -13.21 -9.97 -4.59
CA LEU A 86 -12.97 -11.30 -4.00
C LEU A 86 -12.69 -12.44 -5.00
N ASN A 87 -12.93 -12.23 -6.30
CA ASN A 87 -12.93 -13.33 -7.28
C ASN A 87 -11.85 -13.31 -8.36
N LYS A 88 -10.97 -12.28 -8.42
CA LYS A 88 -9.82 -12.19 -9.35
C LYS A 88 -8.76 -13.33 -9.23
N THR A 89 -9.02 -14.38 -8.43
CA THR A 89 -8.23 -15.62 -8.37
C THR A 89 -9.10 -16.89 -8.31
N ARG A 90 -10.44 -16.75 -8.35
CA ARG A 90 -11.37 -17.89 -8.49
C ARG A 90 -11.82 -18.04 -9.93
N THR A 91 -12.04 -16.93 -10.64
CA THR A 91 -12.31 -16.95 -12.09
C THR A 91 -11.16 -17.60 -12.87
N ALA A 92 -9.91 -17.50 -12.40
CA ALA A 92 -8.76 -18.25 -12.92
C ALA A 92 -8.98 -19.78 -13.00
N ALA A 93 -9.71 -20.36 -12.04
CA ALA A 93 -10.00 -21.79 -12.00
C ALA A 93 -11.22 -22.17 -12.86
N ASP A 94 -12.13 -21.23 -13.11
CA ASP A 94 -13.25 -21.42 -14.06
C ASP A 94 -12.78 -21.26 -15.53
N VAL A 95 -11.60 -20.67 -15.75
CA VAL A 95 -11.03 -20.36 -17.07
C VAL A 95 -9.57 -20.85 -17.16
N GLU A 96 -9.35 -22.15 -16.89
CA GLU A 96 -8.01 -22.77 -16.81
C GLU A 96 -7.11 -22.59 -18.05
N HIS A 97 -7.69 -22.21 -19.20
CA HIS A 97 -6.97 -21.99 -20.46
C HIS A 97 -6.38 -20.58 -20.62
N ILE A 98 -6.56 -19.66 -19.66
CA ILE A 98 -6.01 -18.29 -19.71
C ILE A 98 -4.95 -18.09 -18.62
N ASP A 99 -3.72 -17.78 -19.05
CA ASP A 99 -2.65 -17.33 -18.16
C ASP A 99 -2.85 -15.86 -17.75
N GLU A 100 -3.46 -15.64 -16.57
CA GLU A 100 -3.64 -14.31 -15.97
C GLU A 100 -2.34 -13.50 -15.87
N ARG A 101 -1.18 -14.13 -15.63
CA ARG A 101 0.11 -13.45 -15.50
C ARG A 101 0.58 -12.93 -16.85
N ARG A 102 0.41 -13.72 -17.92
CA ARG A 102 0.68 -13.28 -19.29
C ARG A 102 -0.23 -12.11 -19.70
N ILE A 103 -1.53 -12.18 -19.36
CA ILE A 103 -2.47 -11.08 -19.65
C ILE A 103 -2.11 -9.80 -18.87
N CYS A 104 -1.83 -9.89 -17.57
CA CYS A 104 -1.41 -8.73 -16.77
C CYS A 104 -0.11 -8.09 -17.31
N ASN A 105 0.81 -8.89 -17.84
CA ASN A 105 2.06 -8.42 -18.42
C ASN A 105 1.93 -7.96 -19.89
N ALA A 106 0.76 -8.09 -20.51
CA ALA A 106 0.48 -7.55 -21.85
C ALA A 106 -0.09 -6.11 -21.80
N VAL A 107 -0.59 -5.67 -20.64
CA VAL A 107 -1.06 -4.30 -20.42
C VAL A 107 0.14 -3.36 -20.26
N SER A 108 0.20 -2.29 -21.04
CA SER A 108 1.30 -1.32 -20.96
C SER A 108 1.46 -0.75 -19.52
N PRO A 109 2.68 -0.69 -18.94
CA PRO A 109 2.88 -0.37 -17.52
C PRO A 109 2.36 1.01 -17.09
N ASP A 110 2.31 1.97 -18.00
CA ASP A 110 1.76 3.33 -17.84
C ASP A 110 0.22 3.35 -17.79
N LYS A 111 -0.43 2.31 -18.33
CA LYS A 111 -1.90 2.13 -18.39
C LYS A 111 -2.41 1.03 -17.44
N ASP A 112 -1.51 0.29 -16.80
CA ASP A 112 -1.81 -0.70 -15.76
C ASP A 112 -2.28 -0.01 -14.45
N VAL A 113 -3.53 0.46 -14.47
CA VAL A 113 -4.19 1.10 -13.33
C VAL A 113 -4.56 0.13 -12.19
N ASP A 114 -4.46 -1.18 -12.44
CA ASP A 114 -4.65 -2.24 -11.44
C ASP A 114 -3.34 -2.57 -10.71
N GLY A 115 -2.18 -2.14 -11.24
CA GLY A 115 -0.84 -2.28 -10.64
C GLY A 115 -0.26 -3.69 -10.69
N PHE A 116 -0.73 -4.56 -11.59
CA PHE A 116 -0.36 -5.98 -11.63
C PHE A 116 0.75 -6.32 -12.63
N HIS A 117 1.10 -5.41 -13.53
CA HIS A 117 2.20 -5.59 -14.48
C HIS A 117 3.53 -5.77 -13.72
N VAL A 118 4.38 -6.70 -14.16
CA VAL A 118 5.64 -7.04 -13.47
C VAL A 118 6.54 -5.83 -13.19
N ILE A 119 6.59 -4.85 -14.09
CA ILE A 119 7.33 -3.58 -13.89
C ILE A 119 6.75 -2.74 -12.74
N ASN A 120 5.43 -2.64 -12.59
CA ASN A 120 4.81 -1.87 -11.51
C ASN A 120 5.00 -2.57 -10.15
N VAL A 121 4.87 -3.90 -10.13
CA VAL A 121 5.17 -4.71 -8.94
C VAL A 121 6.66 -4.59 -8.58
N GLY A 122 7.57 -4.69 -9.54
CA GLY A 122 9.01 -4.55 -9.33
C GLY A 122 9.40 -3.18 -8.76
N ARG A 123 8.92 -2.09 -9.38
CA ARG A 123 9.12 -0.72 -8.89
C ARG A 123 8.56 -0.50 -7.49
N MET A 124 7.37 -1.04 -7.20
CA MET A 124 6.78 -0.98 -5.85
C MET A 124 7.66 -1.69 -4.81
N CYS A 125 8.24 -2.84 -5.15
CA CYS A 125 9.16 -3.61 -4.29
C CYS A 125 10.57 -3.00 -4.18
N LEU A 126 10.90 -2.01 -5.00
CA LEU A 126 12.15 -1.23 -4.97
C LEU A 126 11.91 0.20 -4.48
N ASP A 127 10.72 0.46 -3.92
CA ASP A 127 10.31 1.73 -3.32
C ASP A 127 10.33 2.93 -4.27
N GLN A 128 10.05 2.65 -5.56
CA GLN A 128 10.03 3.61 -6.67
C GLN A 128 8.60 4.00 -7.09
N ASN A 129 8.53 5.10 -7.85
CA ASN A 129 7.40 5.55 -8.68
C ASN A 129 6.72 4.44 -9.52
N SER A 130 5.66 3.79 -9.02
CA SER A 130 4.85 2.80 -9.76
C SER A 130 3.35 3.13 -9.78
N MET A 131 2.56 2.34 -10.53
CA MET A 131 1.11 2.23 -10.27
C MET A 131 0.90 1.23 -9.14
N LEU A 132 0.35 1.70 -8.02
CA LEU A 132 0.11 0.84 -6.85
C LEU A 132 -1.15 -0.01 -7.04
N PRO A 133 -1.14 -1.29 -6.66
CA PRO A 133 -2.34 -2.11 -6.64
C PRO A 133 -3.47 -1.47 -5.82
N ALA A 134 -4.64 -1.31 -6.44
CA ALA A 134 -5.71 -0.45 -5.91
C ALA A 134 -6.24 -0.87 -4.52
N THR A 135 -6.37 -2.19 -4.25
CA THR A 135 -6.79 -2.70 -2.93
C THR A 135 -5.73 -2.43 -1.85
N PRO A 136 -4.45 -2.84 -2.03
CA PRO A 136 -3.34 -2.46 -1.14
C PRO A 136 -3.21 -0.97 -0.86
N TRP A 137 -3.29 -0.13 -1.89
CA TRP A 137 -3.24 1.32 -1.71
C TRP A 137 -4.46 1.83 -0.92
N GLY A 138 -5.65 1.30 -1.17
CA GLY A 138 -6.86 1.63 -0.42
C GLY A 138 -6.79 1.24 1.07
N VAL A 139 -6.12 0.15 1.41
CA VAL A 139 -5.83 -0.24 2.81
C VAL A 139 -4.88 0.76 3.48
N TRP A 140 -3.85 1.22 2.76
CA TRP A 140 -2.90 2.20 3.27
C TRP A 140 -3.52 3.61 3.40
N GLU A 141 -4.38 4.02 2.46
CA GLU A 141 -5.18 5.25 2.60
C GLU A 141 -6.14 5.19 3.79
N ILE A 142 -6.75 4.03 4.08
CA ILE A 142 -7.54 3.83 5.32
C ILE A 142 -6.67 4.13 6.56
N ILE A 143 -5.47 3.55 6.63
CA ILE A 143 -4.57 3.71 7.79
C ILE A 143 -4.15 5.17 7.94
N LYS A 144 -3.66 5.80 6.86
CA LYS A 144 -3.22 7.21 6.86
C LYS A 144 -4.35 8.18 7.21
N ARG A 145 -5.51 8.09 6.54
CA ARG A 145 -6.64 9.01 6.74
C ARG A 145 -7.35 8.82 8.09
N THR A 146 -7.16 7.68 8.75
CA THR A 146 -7.63 7.46 10.13
C THR A 146 -6.61 7.93 11.18
N GLY A 147 -5.39 8.33 10.76
CA GLY A 147 -4.33 8.74 11.69
C GLY A 147 -3.73 7.59 12.50
N ILE A 148 -3.79 6.36 11.98
CA ILE A 148 -3.22 5.19 12.66
C ILE A 148 -1.70 5.14 12.36
N PRO A 149 -0.82 5.20 13.39
CA PRO A 149 0.61 5.19 13.16
C PRO A 149 1.11 3.82 12.71
N THR A 150 2.07 3.79 11.78
CA THR A 150 2.72 2.58 11.26
C THR A 150 4.18 2.45 11.68
N LEU A 151 4.88 3.59 11.84
CA LEU A 151 6.30 3.61 12.18
C LEU A 151 6.58 2.90 13.50
N GLY A 152 7.50 1.92 13.45
CA GLY A 152 7.88 1.09 14.59
C GLY A 152 6.76 0.18 15.11
N LYS A 153 5.66 -0.02 14.36
CA LYS A 153 4.52 -0.85 14.77
C LYS A 153 4.60 -2.26 14.23
N ASN A 154 4.06 -3.21 15.00
CA ASN A 154 3.93 -4.59 14.60
C ASN A 154 2.67 -4.78 13.75
N VAL A 155 2.85 -5.19 12.51
CA VAL A 155 1.75 -5.45 11.57
C VAL A 155 1.71 -6.93 11.23
N VAL A 156 0.52 -7.55 11.28
CA VAL A 156 0.31 -8.90 10.74
C VAL A 156 -0.57 -8.84 9.50
N VAL A 157 -0.05 -9.34 8.38
CA VAL A 157 -0.81 -9.53 7.14
C VAL A 157 -1.17 -11.00 7.00
N ALA A 158 -2.46 -11.32 7.15
CA ALA A 158 -2.98 -12.67 6.95
C ALA A 158 -3.42 -12.87 5.50
N GLY A 159 -2.51 -13.42 4.70
CA GLY A 159 -2.66 -13.62 3.26
C GLY A 159 -1.38 -13.20 2.52
N ARG A 160 -0.97 -14.00 1.51
CA ARG A 160 0.24 -13.76 0.70
C ARG A 160 -0.04 -13.68 -0.82
N SER A 161 -1.28 -13.37 -1.20
CA SER A 161 -1.65 -13.24 -2.62
C SER A 161 -0.85 -12.11 -3.28
N LYS A 162 -0.56 -12.25 -4.58
CA LYS A 162 0.28 -11.29 -5.32
C LYS A 162 -0.44 -9.97 -5.63
N ASN A 163 -1.77 -9.94 -5.55
CA ASN A 163 -2.62 -8.77 -5.79
C ASN A 163 -3.02 -8.01 -4.50
N VAL A 164 -2.92 -8.64 -3.32
CA VAL A 164 -3.38 -8.04 -2.04
C VAL A 164 -2.34 -8.21 -0.93
N GLY A 165 -2.08 -9.44 -0.50
CA GLY A 165 -1.27 -9.68 0.70
C GLY A 165 0.19 -9.23 0.59
N MET A 166 0.87 -9.60 -0.50
CA MET A 166 2.28 -9.23 -0.72
C MET A 166 2.47 -7.72 -0.90
N PRO A 167 1.68 -7.01 -1.73
CA PRO A 167 1.79 -5.55 -1.84
C PRO A 167 1.47 -4.80 -0.54
N ILE A 168 0.48 -5.23 0.26
CA ILE A 168 0.20 -4.61 1.56
C ILE A 168 1.42 -4.70 2.49
N ALA A 169 2.07 -5.86 2.54
CA ALA A 169 3.28 -6.03 3.33
C ALA A 169 4.44 -5.16 2.80
N MET A 170 4.58 -5.03 1.47
CA MET A 170 5.58 -4.18 0.84
C MET A 170 5.39 -2.71 1.22
N LEU A 171 4.17 -2.18 1.09
CA LEU A 171 3.86 -0.78 1.37
C LEU A 171 4.04 -0.39 2.85
N LEU A 172 3.81 -1.34 3.78
CA LEU A 172 3.84 -1.04 5.21
C LEU A 172 5.22 -1.21 5.86
N HIS A 173 6.09 -2.10 5.38
CA HIS A 173 7.40 -2.32 6.01
C HIS A 173 8.54 -1.45 5.48
N THR A 174 8.36 -0.87 4.29
CA THR A 174 9.40 -0.13 3.58
C THR A 174 9.66 1.25 4.19
N ASP A 175 10.81 1.82 3.86
CA ASP A 175 11.33 3.05 4.45
C ASP A 175 10.49 4.29 4.07
N GLY A 176 10.10 5.08 5.06
CA GLY A 176 9.38 6.36 4.88
C GLY A 176 10.16 7.42 4.09
N ALA A 177 11.48 7.30 3.94
CA ALA A 177 12.35 8.26 3.26
C ALA A 177 12.63 7.94 1.77
N HIS A 178 12.16 6.81 1.24
CA HIS A 178 12.37 6.42 -0.16
C HIS A 178 11.49 7.20 -1.18
N GLU A 179 11.81 7.09 -2.47
CA GLU A 179 11.14 7.82 -3.59
C GLU A 179 9.61 7.71 -3.52
N ARG A 180 9.12 6.50 -3.24
CA ARG A 180 7.79 6.24 -2.69
C ARG A 180 7.97 5.96 -1.19
N PRO A 181 7.57 6.87 -0.28
CA PRO A 181 7.57 6.65 1.17
C PRO A 181 6.84 5.37 1.56
N GLY A 182 7.40 4.56 2.45
CA GLY A 182 6.73 3.38 3.02
C GLY A 182 5.97 3.66 4.31
N GLY A 183 6.00 2.70 5.22
CA GLY A 183 5.27 2.74 6.50
C GLY A 183 6.12 2.45 7.73
N ASP A 184 7.40 2.09 7.58
CA ASP A 184 8.36 1.82 8.67
C ASP A 184 7.87 0.80 9.72
N ALA A 185 7.00 -0.13 9.34
CA ALA A 185 6.41 -1.12 10.23
C ALA A 185 7.17 -2.45 10.23
N THR A 186 7.20 -3.14 11.38
CA THR A 186 7.66 -4.53 11.44
C THR A 186 6.53 -5.46 10.98
N VAL A 187 6.59 -5.92 9.73
CA VAL A 187 5.50 -6.71 9.11
C VAL A 187 5.76 -8.22 9.16
N THR A 188 4.83 -8.98 9.74
CA THR A 188 4.76 -10.45 9.66
C THR A 188 3.73 -10.88 8.62
N ILE A 189 4.13 -11.71 7.65
CA ILE A 189 3.23 -12.31 6.66
C ILE A 189 2.85 -13.73 7.08
N SER A 190 1.55 -14.01 7.16
CA SER A 190 1.01 -15.36 7.40
C SER A 190 0.17 -15.85 6.23
N HIS A 191 0.00 -17.17 6.12
CA HIS A 191 -0.66 -17.82 4.98
C HIS A 191 -1.25 -19.20 5.36
N ARG A 192 -1.83 -19.92 4.38
CA ARG A 192 -2.50 -21.22 4.56
C ARG A 192 -1.68 -22.36 5.21
N TYR A 193 -0.39 -22.16 5.46
CA TYR A 193 0.50 -23.12 6.13
C TYR A 193 1.03 -22.60 7.47
N THR A 194 0.68 -21.38 7.88
CA THR A 194 0.98 -20.86 9.21
C THR A 194 0.06 -21.56 10.21
N PRO A 195 0.57 -22.35 11.18
CA PRO A 195 -0.28 -23.03 12.15
C PRO A 195 -1.09 -22.03 12.98
N ARG A 196 -2.31 -22.43 13.42
CA ARG A 196 -3.21 -21.55 14.20
C ARG A 196 -2.54 -20.97 15.44
N GLU A 197 -1.73 -21.75 16.16
CA GLU A 197 -1.00 -21.27 17.34
C GLU A 197 0.08 -20.24 17.00
N GLN A 198 0.75 -20.35 15.85
CA GLN A 198 1.72 -19.34 15.41
C GLN A 198 0.99 -18.07 14.94
N LEU A 199 -0.09 -18.21 14.18
CA LEU A 199 -0.93 -17.07 13.78
C LEU A 199 -1.43 -16.30 15.01
N LYS A 200 -1.95 -17.02 16.01
CA LYS A 200 -2.41 -16.46 17.29
C LYS A 200 -1.29 -15.70 18.02
N LYS A 201 -0.09 -16.27 18.13
CA LYS A 201 1.09 -15.60 18.73
C LYS A 201 1.42 -14.30 18.02
N HIS A 202 1.52 -14.31 16.69
CA HIS A 202 1.83 -13.09 15.93
C HIS A 202 0.71 -12.04 16.02
N THR A 203 -0.56 -12.43 15.91
CA THR A 203 -1.69 -11.48 16.04
C THR A 203 -1.85 -10.90 17.44
N ALA A 204 -1.39 -11.60 18.48
CA ALA A 204 -1.40 -11.09 19.85
C ALA A 204 -0.32 -10.01 20.11
N LEU A 205 0.72 -9.95 19.26
CA LEU A 205 1.80 -8.96 19.33
C LEU A 205 1.61 -7.78 18.38
N ALA A 206 0.54 -7.80 17.56
CA ALA A 206 0.33 -6.85 16.48
C ALA A 206 -0.46 -5.61 16.94
N ASP A 207 0.07 -4.41 16.67
CA ASP A 207 -0.69 -3.16 16.74
C ASP A 207 -1.77 -3.10 15.63
N ILE A 208 -1.48 -3.69 14.46
CA ILE A 208 -2.36 -3.68 13.28
C ILE A 208 -2.46 -5.10 12.70
N VAL A 209 -3.69 -5.61 12.56
CA VAL A 209 -3.96 -6.90 11.88
C VAL A 209 -4.75 -6.65 10.60
N ILE A 210 -4.16 -7.04 9.46
CA ILE A 210 -4.78 -6.94 8.14
C ILE A 210 -5.12 -8.35 7.66
N SER A 211 -6.41 -8.69 7.68
CA SER A 211 -6.90 -9.97 7.17
C SER A 211 -7.32 -9.86 5.71
N ALA A 212 -6.50 -10.41 4.81
CA ALA A 212 -6.86 -10.72 3.43
C ALA A 212 -7.37 -12.18 3.26
N ALA A 213 -7.69 -12.86 4.37
CA ALA A 213 -8.21 -14.23 4.42
C ALA A 213 -9.30 -14.34 5.50
N GLY A 214 -10.52 -13.87 5.17
CA GLY A 214 -11.64 -13.55 6.07
C GLY A 214 -11.67 -14.18 7.48
N VAL A 215 -11.58 -13.35 8.53
CA VAL A 215 -11.61 -13.73 9.95
C VAL A 215 -12.59 -12.84 10.76
N LYS A 216 -13.05 -13.31 11.93
CA LYS A 216 -13.96 -12.60 12.86
C LYS A 216 -13.22 -11.90 14.03
N LYS A 217 -13.98 -11.07 14.78
CA LYS A 217 -13.55 -9.88 15.54
C LYS A 217 -12.82 -10.11 16.88
N LYS A 218 -11.72 -9.38 17.10
CA LYS A 218 -11.35 -8.60 18.32
C LYS A 218 -10.29 -7.55 17.89
N ALA A 219 -10.57 -6.23 17.98
CA ALA A 219 -9.65 -5.17 17.57
C ALA A 219 -10.09 -3.78 18.08
N SER A 220 -9.17 -2.81 18.19
CA SER A 220 -9.48 -1.41 18.53
C SER A 220 -10.07 -0.59 17.37
N TYR A 221 -9.76 -0.99 16.14
CA TYR A 221 -10.33 -0.46 14.90
C TYR A 221 -10.78 -1.62 14.01
N ILE A 222 -11.86 -1.46 13.26
CA ILE A 222 -12.32 -2.48 12.31
C ILE A 222 -12.94 -1.86 11.06
N THR A 223 -12.53 -2.33 9.88
CA THR A 223 -13.22 -2.04 8.62
C THR A 223 -14.37 -3.03 8.43
N PRO A 224 -15.62 -2.57 8.17
CA PRO A 224 -16.75 -3.48 7.98
C PRO A 224 -16.68 -4.19 6.63
N VAL A 225 -17.31 -5.36 6.54
CA VAL A 225 -17.51 -6.09 5.28
C VAL A 225 -19.01 -6.39 5.15
N PRO A 226 -19.73 -5.81 4.17
CA PRO A 226 -19.28 -4.80 3.18
C PRO A 226 -19.03 -3.40 3.79
N GLY A 227 -18.51 -2.47 2.97
CA GLY A 227 -18.41 -1.03 3.32
C GLY A 227 -17.03 -0.55 3.83
N GLY A 228 -16.07 -1.44 4.02
CA GLY A 228 -14.68 -1.15 4.37
C GLY A 228 -13.78 -1.01 3.14
N VAL A 229 -12.92 -2.00 2.89
CA VAL A 229 -11.87 -1.92 1.84
C VAL A 229 -12.44 -1.87 0.42
N GLY A 230 -13.56 -2.55 0.14
CA GLY A 230 -14.12 -2.64 -1.23
C GLY A 230 -14.39 -1.28 -1.92
N PRO A 231 -15.10 -0.34 -1.28
CA PRO A 231 -15.24 1.03 -1.79
C PRO A 231 -13.91 1.75 -2.04
N MET A 232 -12.89 1.53 -1.20
CA MET A 232 -11.57 2.13 -1.36
C MET A 232 -10.86 1.60 -2.61
N THR A 233 -10.97 0.30 -2.92
CA THR A 233 -10.40 -0.28 -4.15
C THR A 233 -10.89 0.46 -5.40
N VAL A 234 -12.20 0.76 -5.47
CA VAL A 234 -12.78 1.50 -6.61
C VAL A 234 -12.25 2.94 -6.66
N ALA A 235 -12.19 3.62 -5.51
CA ALA A 235 -11.66 4.99 -5.44
C ALA A 235 -10.17 5.07 -5.84
N MET A 236 -9.35 4.09 -5.45
CA MET A 236 -7.94 4.04 -5.83
C MET A 236 -7.74 3.68 -7.31
N LEU A 237 -8.60 2.84 -7.89
CA LEU A 237 -8.59 2.59 -9.34
C LEU A 237 -8.90 3.87 -10.14
N MET A 238 -9.86 4.67 -9.67
CA MET A 238 -10.16 5.99 -10.25
C MET A 238 -8.96 6.95 -10.11
N LYS A 239 -8.28 6.96 -8.95
CA LYS A 239 -7.06 7.76 -8.73
C LYS A 239 -5.91 7.32 -9.63
N ASN A 240 -5.66 6.02 -9.79
CA ASN A 240 -4.68 5.49 -10.76
C ASN A 240 -5.04 5.88 -12.20
N THR A 241 -6.32 5.96 -12.56
CA THR A 241 -6.76 6.35 -13.92
C THR A 241 -6.42 7.80 -14.26
N ILE A 242 -6.63 8.77 -13.36
CA ILE A 242 -6.19 10.15 -13.59
C ILE A 242 -4.65 10.28 -13.56
N ILE A 243 -3.96 9.51 -12.71
CA ILE A 243 -2.49 9.43 -12.71
C ILE A 243 -1.96 8.90 -14.05
N ALA A 244 -2.59 7.87 -14.63
CA ALA A 244 -2.24 7.32 -15.94
C ALA A 244 -2.40 8.37 -17.04
N ALA A 245 -3.56 9.05 -17.11
CA ALA A 245 -3.80 10.11 -18.09
C ALA A 245 -2.75 11.24 -18.00
N LYS A 246 -2.41 11.68 -16.77
CA LYS A 246 -1.37 12.69 -16.53
C LYS A 246 0.05 12.21 -16.90
N LYS A 247 0.38 10.92 -16.68
CA LYS A 247 1.68 10.33 -17.07
C LYS A 247 1.81 10.20 -18.59
N VAL A 248 0.76 9.73 -19.28
CA VAL A 248 0.74 9.54 -20.75
C VAL A 248 0.97 10.85 -21.49
N LEU A 249 0.35 11.97 -21.05
CA LEU A 249 0.61 13.28 -21.67
C LEU A 249 2.10 13.66 -21.58
N LYS A 250 2.70 13.55 -20.38
CA LYS A 250 4.12 13.86 -20.15
C LYS A 250 5.08 13.00 -20.96
N LEU A 251 4.68 11.79 -21.35
CA LEU A 251 5.46 10.93 -22.25
C LEU A 251 5.41 11.47 -23.69
N HIS A 252 4.21 11.74 -24.22
CA HIS A 252 4.06 12.33 -25.56
C HIS A 252 4.74 13.70 -25.69
N GLU A 253 4.67 14.54 -24.67
CA GLU A 253 5.38 15.84 -24.63
C GLU A 253 6.90 15.66 -24.75
N ARG A 254 7.48 14.71 -23.98
CA ARG A 254 8.90 14.38 -24.02
C ARG A 254 9.34 13.76 -25.35
N GLU A 255 8.50 12.92 -25.95
CA GLU A 255 8.74 12.33 -27.27
C GLU A 255 8.71 13.42 -28.36
N ALA A 256 7.73 14.31 -28.33
CA ALA A 256 7.65 15.45 -29.26
C ALA A 256 8.83 16.42 -29.12
N LEU A 257 9.33 16.65 -27.91
CA LEU A 257 10.55 17.43 -27.65
C LEU A 257 11.79 16.76 -28.27
N LYS A 258 12.02 15.47 -27.98
CA LYS A 258 13.14 14.70 -28.55
C LYS A 258 13.12 14.67 -30.09
N SER A 259 11.95 14.49 -30.68
CA SER A 259 11.80 14.51 -32.15
C SER A 259 12.14 15.87 -32.76
N LYS A 260 11.86 16.98 -32.06
CA LYS A 260 12.29 18.32 -32.48
C LYS A 260 13.80 18.50 -32.34
N GLU A 261 14.39 18.07 -31.22
CA GLU A 261 15.84 18.16 -30.99
C GLU A 261 16.64 17.37 -32.04
N LEU A 262 16.21 16.14 -32.36
CA LEU A 262 16.83 15.31 -33.40
C LEU A 262 16.63 15.89 -34.81
N GLY A 263 15.48 16.50 -35.10
CA GLY A 263 15.22 17.19 -36.36
C GLY A 263 16.05 18.45 -36.58
N VAL A 264 16.47 19.13 -35.50
CA VAL A 264 17.35 20.32 -35.58
C VAL A 264 18.82 19.93 -35.76
N ALA A 265 19.24 18.76 -35.27
CA ALA A 265 20.61 18.25 -35.46
C ALA A 265 20.91 17.70 -36.87
N SER A 266 19.96 17.83 -37.82
CA SER A 266 20.00 17.21 -39.15
C SER A 266 20.14 18.21 -40.31
N ASN A 267 20.31 19.51 -40.02
CA ASN A 267 20.42 20.61 -40.99
C ASN A 267 21.73 21.40 -40.84
#